data_AF-E3MZ66-F1
#
_entry.id   AF-E3MZ66-F1
#
_cell.length_a   1.000
_cell.length_b   1.000
_cell.length_c   1.000
_cell.angle_alpha   90.00
_cell.angle_beta   90.00
_cell.angle_gamma   90.00
#
_symmetry.space_group_name_H-M   'P 1'
#
loop_
_entity.id
_entity.type
_entity.pdbx_description
1 polymer ?
#
loop_
_entity_poly.entity_id
_entity_poly.type
_entity_poly.pdbx_seq_one_letter_code
_entity_poly.pdbx_strand_id
1 'polypeptide(L)'
;MTPELDFYYTTLYPRCNITYSFLSSREGLIYPCHVIQLIVLPLQVLTFYVILKKTPMTMKSMKWPLLINHFWCSCVDLLFCSLVTPYLYIRIFGFICMGLLSYIGVSNLVQVILSVLSVFCKFL
;
A
#
# COMPACT_ATOMS: atom_id res chain seq x y z
N MET A 1 -28.18 10.69 13.57
CA MET A 1 -27.44 9.96 14.62
C MET A 1 -28.48 9.39 15.57
N THR A 2 -28.41 8.12 15.94
CA THR A 2 -29.42 7.50 16.81
C THR A 2 -29.16 7.86 18.29
N PRO A 3 -30.20 8.08 19.10
CA PRO A 3 -30.06 8.50 20.50
C PRO A 3 -29.27 7.50 21.37
N GLU A 4 -29.32 6.22 21.00
CA GLU A 4 -28.57 5.14 21.67
C GLU A 4 -27.05 5.25 21.47
N LEU A 5 -26.62 5.71 20.29
CA LEU A 5 -25.21 5.83 19.95
C LEU A 5 -24.55 6.99 20.70
N ASP A 6 -25.28 8.09 20.89
CA ASP A 6 -24.82 9.24 21.69
C ASP A 6 -24.65 8.87 23.17
N PHE A 7 -25.57 8.07 23.73
CA PHE A 7 -25.44 7.57 25.09
C PHE A 7 -24.15 6.73 25.25
N TYR A 8 -23.87 5.83 24.30
CA TYR A 8 -22.66 5.00 24.31
C TYR A 8 -21.38 5.84 24.30
N TYR A 9 -21.27 6.83 23.39
CA TYR A 9 -20.06 7.67 23.28
C TYR A 9 -19.84 8.58 24.49
N THR A 10 -20.90 9.03 25.14
CA THR A 10 -20.80 9.97 26.27
C THR A 10 -20.58 9.28 27.62
N THR A 11 -21.12 8.07 27.83
CA THR A 11 -21.07 7.42 29.14
C THR A 11 -20.22 6.15 29.21
N LEU A 12 -20.21 5.34 28.15
CA LEU A 12 -19.54 4.04 28.14
C LEU A 12 -18.15 4.11 27.51
N TYR A 13 -18.00 4.84 26.40
CA TYR A 13 -16.72 5.00 25.70
C TYR A 13 -15.57 5.55 26.57
N PRO A 14 -15.75 6.61 27.39
CA PRO A 14 -14.67 7.12 28.25
C PRO A 14 -14.25 6.16 29.38
N ARG A 15 -15.03 5.10 29.65
CA ARG A 15 -14.67 4.04 30.60
C ARG A 15 -13.78 2.96 29.97
N CYS A 16 -13.62 2.94 28.65
CA CYS A 16 -12.69 2.03 28.00
C CYS A 16 -11.25 2.48 28.24
N ASN A 17 -10.47 1.63 28.92
CA ASN A 17 -9.03 1.80 29.01
C ASN A 17 -8.36 1.31 27.72
N ILE A 18 -8.34 2.16 26.69
CA ILE A 18 -7.72 1.83 25.40
C ILE A 18 -6.21 1.96 25.56
N THR A 19 -5.50 0.84 25.56
CA THR A 19 -4.03 0.85 25.52
C THR A 19 -3.58 1.16 24.10
N TYR A 20 -3.09 2.38 23.86
CA TYR A 20 -2.55 2.77 22.56
C TYR A 20 -1.14 2.19 22.41
N SER A 21 -1.02 1.10 21.65
CA SER A 21 0.28 0.61 21.20
C SER A 21 0.59 1.14 19.82
N PHE A 22 1.86 1.45 19.56
CA PHE A 22 2.32 1.96 18.27
C PHE A 22 1.93 1.04 17.10
N LEU A 23 2.05 -0.28 17.30
CA LEU A 23 1.67 -1.30 16.31
C LEU A 23 0.17 -1.34 16.00
N SER A 24 -0.67 -0.83 16.90
CA SER A 24 -2.12 -0.71 16.69
C SER A 24 -2.52 0.62 16.07
N SER A 25 -1.57 1.54 15.89
CA SER A 25 -1.80 2.86 15.31
C SER A 25 -1.55 2.84 13.80
N ARG A 26 -2.24 3.72 13.08
CA ARG A 26 -2.06 3.92 11.63
C ARG A 26 -0.62 4.30 11.29
N GLU A 27 -0.01 5.14 12.11
CA GLU A 27 1.39 5.57 11.95
C GLU A 27 2.36 4.39 12.05
N GLY A 28 2.03 3.39 12.86
CA GLY A 28 2.85 2.18 13.03
C GLY A 28 2.90 1.29 11.80
N LEU A 29 1.93 1.39 10.89
CA LEU A 29 1.94 0.71 9.60
C LEU A 29 2.58 1.56 8.50
N ILE A 30 2.21 2.85 8.44
CA ILE A 30 2.64 3.75 7.36
C ILE A 30 4.15 3.99 7.40
N TYR A 31 4.71 4.22 8.60
CA TYR A 31 6.13 4.50 8.76
C TYR A 31 7.05 3.38 8.24
N PRO A 32 6.90 2.11 8.67
CA PRO A 32 7.74 1.03 8.15
C PRO A 32 7.52 0.80 6.65
N CYS A 33 6.30 0.96 6.11
CA CYS A 33 6.07 0.85 4.67
C CYS A 33 6.92 1.85 3.87
N HIS A 34 6.97 3.12 4.28
CA HIS A 34 7.79 4.12 3.61
C HIS A 34 9.30 3.86 3.77
N VAL A 35 9.74 3.42 4.95
CA VAL A 35 11.15 3.08 5.18
C VAL A 35 11.58 1.89 4.31
N ILE A 36 10.77 0.83 4.27
CA ILE A 36 11.03 -0.33 3.40
C ILE A 36 11.05 0.11 1.94
N GLN A 37 10.11 0.94 1.51
CA GLN A 37 10.08 1.45 0.14
C GLN A 37 11.36 2.22 -0.22
N LEU A 38 11.89 3.02 0.70
CA LEU A 38 13.13 3.77 0.48
C LEU A 38 14.34 2.85 0.29
N ILE A 39 14.38 1.70 0.97
CA ILE A 39 15.43 0.68 0.84
C ILE A 39 15.21 -0.17 -0.42
N VAL A 40 13.97 -0.47 -0.76
CA VAL A 40 13.61 -1.32 -1.92
C VAL A 40 13.77 -0.57 -3.23
N LEU A 41 13.54 0.74 -3.28
CA LEU A 41 13.73 1.58 -4.46
C LEU A 41 15.10 1.40 -5.15
N PRO A 42 16.26 1.55 -4.47
CA PRO A 42 17.56 1.35 -5.11
C PRO A 42 17.76 -0.10 -5.57
N LEU A 43 17.18 -1.08 -4.86
CA LEU A 43 17.23 -2.48 -5.27
C LEU A 43 16.43 -2.71 -6.56
N GLN A 44 15.23 -2.14 -6.68
CA GLN A 44 14.42 -2.22 -7.90
C GLN A 44 15.15 -1.61 -9.11
N VAL A 45 15.84 -0.49 -8.92
CA VAL A 45 16.68 0.15 -9.95
C VAL A 45 17.86 -0.74 -10.34
N LEU A 46 18.54 -1.35 -9.35
CA LEU A 46 19.62 -2.30 -9.60
C LEU A 46 19.12 -3.51 -10.38
N THR A 47 17.97 -4.08 -10.01
CA THR A 47 17.35 -5.19 -10.73
C THR A 47 17.03 -4.81 -12.17
N PHE A 48 16.47 -3.61 -12.41
CA PHE A 48 16.21 -3.12 -13.76
C PHE A 48 17.50 -3.00 -14.59
N TYR A 49 18.57 -2.50 -13.98
CA TYR A 49 19.90 -2.43 -14.61
C TYR A 49 20.45 -3.82 -14.96
N VAL A 50 20.35 -4.78 -14.04
CA VAL A 50 20.81 -6.16 -14.24
C VAL A 50 20.02 -6.82 -15.38
N ILE A 51 18.69 -6.66 -15.44
CA ILE A 51 17.89 -7.22 -16.54
C ILE A 51 18.29 -6.58 -17.89
N LEU A 52 18.61 -5.29 -17.92
CA LEU A 52 19.03 -4.65 -19.17
C LEU A 52 20.44 -5.06 -19.62
N LYS A 53 21.39 -5.17 -18.69
CA LYS A 53 22.83 -5.30 -19.01
C LYS A 53 23.40 -6.71 -18.85
N LYS A 54 22.83 -7.54 -17.99
CA LYS A 54 23.37 -8.87 -17.63
C LYS A 54 22.54 -10.05 -18.15
N THR A 55 21.35 -9.82 -18.72
CA THR A 55 20.55 -10.91 -19.30
C THR A 55 21.28 -11.55 -20.50
N PRO A 56 21.58 -12.86 -20.45
CA PRO A 56 22.37 -13.55 -21.47
C PRO A 56 21.62 -13.70 -22.80
N MET A 57 22.37 -13.81 -23.89
CA MET A 57 21.85 -13.90 -25.27
C MET A 57 20.88 -15.08 -25.49
N THR A 58 21.07 -16.16 -24.74
CA THR A 58 20.21 -17.37 -24.75
C THR A 58 18.80 -17.12 -24.22
N MET A 59 18.57 -16.03 -23.48
CA MET A 59 17.26 -15.64 -22.94
C MET A 59 16.73 -14.35 -23.57
N LYS A 60 17.23 -13.95 -24.76
CA LYS A 60 16.82 -12.71 -25.44
C LYS A 60 15.31 -12.60 -25.66
N SER A 61 14.64 -13.69 -25.99
CA SER A 61 13.18 -13.73 -26.17
C SER A 61 12.43 -13.36 -24.89
N MET A 62 12.97 -13.74 -23.72
CA MET A 62 12.35 -13.49 -22.42
C MET A 62 12.80 -12.19 -21.73
N LYS A 63 13.76 -11.46 -22.30
CA LYS A 63 14.25 -10.20 -21.73
C LYS A 63 13.16 -9.14 -21.64
N TRP A 64 12.41 -8.95 -22.73
CA TRP A 64 11.32 -7.97 -22.82
C TRP A 64 10.17 -8.25 -21.86
N PRO A 65 9.58 -9.47 -21.82
CA PRO A 65 8.51 -9.75 -20.86
C PRO A 65 9.00 -9.67 -19.40
N LEU A 66 10.25 -10.04 -19.12
CA LEU A 66 10.83 -9.89 -17.78
C LEU A 66 10.94 -8.42 -17.36
N LEU A 67 11.33 -7.52 -18.28
CA LEU A 67 11.38 -6.08 -18.02
C LEU A 67 10.01 -5.47 -17.78
N ILE A 68 9.02 -5.82 -18.62
CA ILE A 68 7.65 -5.31 -18.51
C ILE A 68 7.05 -5.75 -17.17
N ASN A 69 7.19 -7.03 -16.82
CA ASN A 69 6.72 -7.54 -15.53
C ASN A 69 7.42 -6.87 -14.35
N HIS A 70 8.74 -6.70 -14.39
CA HIS A 70 9.48 -6.03 -13.31
C HIS A 70 9.08 -4.55 -13.16
N PHE A 71 8.90 -3.85 -14.28
CA PHE A 71 8.43 -2.47 -14.30
C PHE A 71 7.04 -2.36 -13.65
N TRP A 72 6.12 -3.25 -14.03
CA TRP A 72 4.77 -3.25 -13.49
C TRP A 72 4.73 -3.60 -12.00
N CYS A 73 5.51 -4.60 -11.57
CA CYS A 73 5.70 -4.91 -10.15
C CYS A 73 6.21 -3.70 -9.37
N SER A 74 7.25 -3.04 -9.87
CA SER A 74 7.85 -1.88 -9.20
C SER A 74 6.86 -0.71 -9.08
N CYS A 75 6.02 -0.49 -10.10
CA CYS A 75 4.93 0.47 -10.05
C CYS A 75 3.88 0.11 -8.99
N VAL A 76 3.48 -1.16 -8.90
CA VAL A 76 2.53 -1.63 -7.88
C VAL A 76 3.13 -1.45 -6.47
N ASP A 77 4.39 -1.83 -6.25
CA ASP A 77 5.06 -1.66 -4.96
C ASP A 77 5.08 -0.18 -4.53
N LEU A 78 5.41 0.73 -5.44
CA LEU A 78 5.36 2.18 -5.19
C LEU A 78 3.95 2.66 -4.85
N LEU A 79 2.94 2.15 -5.55
CA LEU A 79 1.55 2.52 -5.30
C LEU A 79 1.11 2.06 -3.90
N PHE A 80 1.35 0.81 -3.53
CA PHE A 80 0.92 0.25 -2.25
C PHE A 80 1.75 0.76 -1.06
N CYS A 81 3.06 0.94 -1.20
CA CYS A 81 3.91 1.35 -0.08
C CYS A 81 4.05 2.87 0.08
N SER A 82 3.68 3.69 -0.92
CA SER A 82 3.82 5.15 -0.82
C SER A 82 2.53 5.93 -1.09
N LEU A 83 1.75 5.56 -2.10
CA LEU A 83 0.63 6.38 -2.58
C LEU A 83 -0.71 6.01 -1.93
N VAL A 84 -0.95 4.71 -1.78
CA VAL A 84 -2.21 4.09 -1.35
C VAL A 84 -1.88 2.91 -0.42
N THR A 85 -1.46 3.20 0.81
CA THR A 85 -1.16 2.15 1.79
C THR A 85 -2.45 1.65 2.44
N PRO A 86 -2.81 0.36 2.27
CA PRO A 86 -4.03 -0.18 2.84
C PRO A 86 -3.83 -0.45 4.33
N TYR A 87 -4.67 0.14 5.16
CA TYR A 87 -4.76 -0.11 6.59
C TYR A 87 -5.93 -1.05 6.88
N LEU A 88 -5.64 -2.24 7.40
CA LEU A 88 -6.61 -3.30 7.64
C LEU A 88 -7.18 -3.24 9.06
N TYR A 89 -8.51 -3.24 9.17
CA TYR A 89 -9.24 -3.39 10.43
C TYR A 89 -9.70 -4.84 10.58
N ILE A 90 -8.93 -5.65 11.31
CA ILE A 90 -9.19 -7.09 11.52
C ILE A 90 -10.59 -7.33 12.11
N ARG A 91 -11.02 -6.50 13.06
CA ARG A 91 -12.30 -6.66 13.79
C ARG A 91 -13.54 -6.44 12.92
N ILE A 92 -13.44 -5.61 11.90
CA ILE A 92 -14.57 -5.22 11.03
C ILE A 92 -14.41 -5.86 9.64
N PHE A 93 -13.34 -6.66 9.43
CA PHE A 93 -12.94 -7.18 8.12
C PHE A 93 -12.99 -6.11 7.02
N GLY A 94 -12.54 -4.91 7.38
CA GLY A 94 -12.57 -3.74 6.51
C GLY A 94 -11.17 -3.20 6.29
N PHE A 95 -11.01 -2.32 5.31
CA PHE A 95 -9.77 -1.61 5.10
C PHE A 95 -10.03 -0.17 4.70
N ILE A 96 -9.05 0.69 4.99
CA ILE A 96 -9.02 2.06 4.50
C ILE A 96 -7.69 2.31 3.84
N CYS A 97 -7.69 3.02 2.72
CA CYS A 97 -6.46 3.42 2.06
C CYS A 97 -5.99 4.76 2.63
N MET A 98 -4.75 4.81 3.11
CA MET A 98 -4.11 6.04 3.54
C MET A 98 -2.69 6.11 2.96
N GLY A 99 -2.35 7.22 2.34
CA GLY A 99 -1.06 7.44 1.68
C GLY A 99 -1.02 8.86 1.12
N LEU A 100 -0.06 9.14 0.23
CA LEU A 100 0.11 10.48 -0.32
C LEU A 100 -1.17 11.03 -1.00
N LEU A 101 -1.95 10.16 -1.66
CA LEU A 101 -3.21 10.56 -2.30
C LEU A 101 -4.26 11.00 -1.27
N SER A 102 -4.26 10.40 -0.09
CA SER A 102 -5.16 10.79 1.00
C SER A 102 -4.78 12.17 1.54
N TYR A 103 -3.48 12.49 1.62
CA TYR A 103 -2.98 13.82 2.01
C TYR A 103 -3.39 14.91 1.01
N ILE A 104 -3.46 14.59 -0.28
CA ILE A 104 -3.91 15.51 -1.35
C ILE A 104 -5.46 15.65 -1.36
N GLY A 105 -6.19 14.90 -0.52
CA GLY A 105 -7.65 14.96 -0.43
C GLY A 105 -8.38 14.09 -1.47
N VAL A 106 -7.71 13.13 -2.10
CA VAL A 106 -8.35 12.20 -3.04
C VAL A 106 -9.26 11.23 -2.27
N SER A 107 -10.49 11.05 -2.76
CA SER A 107 -11.46 10.11 -2.18
C SER A 107 -10.91 8.68 -2.12
N ASN A 108 -11.19 7.99 -1.02
CA ASN A 108 -10.79 6.60 -0.80
C ASN A 108 -11.31 5.66 -1.90
N LEU A 109 -12.48 5.95 -2.49
CA LEU A 109 -13.06 5.13 -3.56
C LEU A 109 -12.17 5.15 -4.82
N VAL A 110 -11.64 6.31 -5.17
CA VAL A 110 -10.72 6.47 -6.32
C VAL A 110 -9.40 5.76 -6.05
N GLN A 111 -8.89 5.85 -4.82
CA GLN A 111 -7.66 5.16 -4.43
C GLN A 111 -7.79 3.64 -4.54
N VAL A 112 -8.95 3.08 -4.12
CA VAL A 112 -9.24 1.66 -4.26
C VAL A 112 -9.31 1.26 -5.74
N ILE A 113 -10.05 2.01 -6.57
CA ILE A 113 -10.13 1.74 -8.01
C ILE A 113 -8.74 1.73 -8.64
N LEU A 114 -7.90 2.72 -8.32
CA LEU A 114 -6.54 2.81 -8.83
C LEU A 114 -5.70 1.60 -8.41
N SER A 115 -5.78 1.20 -7.13
CA SER A 115 -5.06 0.03 -6.63
C SER A 115 -5.49 -1.26 -7.33
N VAL A 116 -6.80 -1.45 -7.53
CA VAL A 116 -7.36 -2.62 -8.22
C VAL A 116 -6.91 -2.65 -9.68
N LEU A 117 -7.03 -1.52 -10.39
CA LEU A 117 -6.60 -1.40 -11.78
C LEU A 117 -5.11 -1.72 -11.94
N SER A 118 -4.28 -1.24 -11.00
CA SER A 118 -2.84 -1.52 -11.02
C SER A 118 -2.54 -3.00 -10.85
N VAL A 119 -3.30 -3.73 -10.05
CA VAL A 119 -3.12 -5.19 -9.91
C VAL A 119 -3.58 -5.92 -11.17
N PHE A 120 -4.73 -5.54 -11.74
CA PHE A 120 -5.27 -6.17 -12.95
C PHE A 120 -4.35 -6.02 -14.16
N CYS A 121 -3.76 -4.85 -14.35
CA CYS A 121 -2.85 -4.60 -15.46
C CYS A 121 -1.49 -5.31 -15.30
N LYS A 122 -1.22 -5.96 -14.15
CA LYS A 122 -0.09 -6.89 -13.99
C LYS A 122 -0.37 -8.26 -14.62
N PHE A 123 -1.65 -8.65 -14.63
CA PHE A 123 -2.11 -9.97 -15.07
C PHE A 123 -2.54 -10.01 -16.55
N LEU A 124 -2.68 -8.84 -17.17
CA LEU A 124 -2.91 -8.64 -18.61
C LEU A 124 -1.59 -8.63 -19.38
#